data_AF-A0A7S4CA18-F1
#
_entry.id   AF-A0A7S4CA18-F1
#
_cell.length_a   1.000
_cell.length_b   1.000
_cell.length_c   1.000
_cell.angle_alpha   90.00
_cell.angle_beta   90.00
_cell.angle_gamma   90.00
#
_symmetry.space_group_name_H-M   'P 1'
#
loop_
_entity.id
_entity.type
_entity.pdbx_description
1 polymer ?
#
loop_
_entity_poly.entity_id
_entity_poly.type
_entity_poly.pdbx_seq_one_letter_code
_entity_poly.pdbx_strand_id
1 'polypeptide(L)'
;ADSRFPVKINRAKFRRLFCEKATQHLLQDAFWWFWLQNFDGTPLRHREHNQSSLFSRMAVIYYRIFTGASDRFATGFVDDCTWTSYPTAFAHAVWQAFDVNFPQQRPFFQDDFKRQVSQIVHWWFTGIFIMSPRAPPHWRSSDSTPASGVIPDVPLASPAPRPPRPQP
;
A
#
# COMPACT_ATOMS: atom_id res chain seq x y z
N ALA A 1 12.07 13.21 -20.46
CA ALA A 1 10.62 13.04 -20.28
C ALA A 1 10.40 11.61 -19.80
N ASP A 2 10.11 11.44 -18.53
CA ASP A 2 10.10 10.13 -17.88
C ASP A 2 8.66 9.59 -17.81
N SER A 3 8.39 8.56 -18.61
CA SER A 3 7.07 7.98 -18.87
C SER A 3 6.60 7.05 -17.74
N ARG A 4 6.70 7.49 -16.47
CA ARG A 4 6.36 6.67 -15.30
C ARG A 4 4.93 6.82 -14.78
N PHE A 5 4.16 7.77 -15.32
CA PHE A 5 2.72 7.89 -15.05
C PHE A 5 2.02 8.15 -16.40
N PRO A 6 1.06 7.31 -16.83
CA PRO A 6 0.43 7.44 -18.14
C PRO A 6 -0.49 8.66 -18.27
N VAL A 7 -0.53 9.55 -17.28
CA VAL A 7 -1.28 10.79 -17.36
C VAL A 7 -0.51 11.92 -16.69
N LYS A 8 -0.58 13.12 -17.27
CA LYS A 8 0.03 14.35 -16.74
C LYS A 8 -0.63 14.73 -15.41
N ILE A 9 -0.20 14.10 -14.31
CA ILE A 9 -0.62 14.47 -12.96
C ILE A 9 -0.29 15.95 -12.74
N ASN A 10 -1.29 16.76 -12.40
CA ASN A 10 -1.05 18.12 -11.99
C ASN A 10 -0.39 18.12 -10.60
N ARG A 11 0.95 18.18 -10.59
CA ARG A 11 1.78 18.12 -9.37
C ARG A 11 1.37 19.14 -8.30
N ALA A 12 0.92 20.33 -8.68
CA ALA A 12 0.51 21.36 -7.73
C ALA A 12 -0.81 20.98 -7.03
N LYS A 13 -1.79 20.48 -7.78
CA LYS A 13 -3.07 19.97 -7.24
C LYS A 13 -2.84 18.74 -6.36
N PHE A 14 -2.01 17.81 -6.83
CA PHE A 14 -1.64 16.60 -6.09
C PHE A 14 -0.94 16.92 -4.76
N ARG A 15 0.05 17.83 -4.78
CA ARG A 15 0.74 18.28 -3.56
C ARG A 15 -0.23 18.97 -2.60
N ARG A 16 -1.13 19.80 -3.11
CA ARG A 16 -2.13 20.48 -2.27
C ARG A 16 -3.04 19.47 -1.58
N LEU A 17 -3.51 18.44 -2.28
CA LEU A 17 -4.31 17.35 -1.72
C LEU A 17 -3.56 16.59 -0.60
N PHE A 18 -2.29 16.23 -0.82
CA PHE A 18 -1.47 15.54 0.18
C PHE A 18 -1.10 16.41 1.39
N CYS A 19 -0.98 17.72 1.20
CA CYS A 19 -0.68 18.67 2.27
C CYS A 19 -1.92 19.13 3.05
N GLU A 20 -3.13 18.72 2.68
CA GLU A 20 -4.31 18.99 3.50
C GLU A 20 -4.22 18.23 4.83
N LYS A 21 -4.63 18.90 5.93
CA LYS A 21 -4.67 18.29 7.27
C LYS A 21 -5.45 16.97 7.31
N ALA A 22 -6.49 16.86 6.49
CA ALA A 22 -7.28 15.64 6.37
C ALA A 22 -6.42 14.46 5.88
N THR A 23 -5.62 14.65 4.83
CA THR A 23 -4.72 13.61 4.31
C THR A 23 -3.62 13.27 5.31
N GLN A 24 -3.11 14.23 6.08
CA GLN A 24 -2.14 13.98 7.15
C GLN A 24 -2.74 13.11 8.26
N HIS A 25 -3.97 13.40 8.71
CA HIS A 25 -4.66 12.57 9.70
C HIS A 25 -4.91 11.16 9.15
N LEU A 26 -5.29 11.05 7.87
CA LEU A 26 -5.47 9.76 7.20
C LEU A 26 -4.17 8.94 7.17
N LEU A 27 -3.03 9.58 6.87
CA LEU A 27 -1.71 8.93 6.89
C LEU A 27 -1.31 8.50 8.30
N GLN A 28 -1.59 9.32 9.31
CA GLN A 28 -1.30 8.99 10.70
C GLN A 28 -2.14 7.80 11.18
N ASP A 29 -3.46 7.80 10.92
CA ASP A 29 -4.33 6.68 11.28
C ASP A 29 -3.92 5.40 10.53
N ALA A 30 -3.55 5.51 9.25
CA ALA A 30 -3.04 4.38 8.46
C ALA A 30 -1.74 3.82 9.05
N PHE A 31 -0.78 4.68 9.42
CA PHE A 31 0.46 4.28 10.06
C PHE A 31 0.18 3.46 11.33
N TRP A 32 -0.68 3.98 12.22
CA TRP A 32 -1.05 3.26 13.44
C TRP A 32 -1.79 1.95 13.16
N TRP A 33 -2.61 1.90 12.12
CA TRP A 33 -3.31 0.69 11.72
C TRP A 33 -2.32 -0.43 11.33
N PHE A 34 -1.31 -0.10 10.52
CA PHE A 34 -0.24 -1.04 10.13
C PHE A 34 0.68 -1.40 11.30
N TRP A 35 0.92 -0.44 12.20
CA TRP A 35 1.68 -0.69 13.42
C TRP A 35 0.98 -1.73 14.31
N LEU A 36 -0.32 -1.55 14.54
CA LEU A 36 -1.14 -2.50 15.32
C LEU A 36 -1.15 -3.90 14.70
N GLN A 37 -1.13 -4.00 13.38
CA GLN A 37 -1.12 -5.28 12.69
C GLN A 37 0.19 -6.06 12.91
N ASN A 38 1.32 -5.36 12.82
CA ASN A 38 2.63 -5.98 12.67
C ASN A 38 3.47 -5.98 13.96
N PHE A 39 3.27 -5.02 14.87
CA PHE A 39 4.18 -4.75 15.99
C PHE A 39 3.52 -4.71 17.37
N ASP A 40 2.19 -4.58 17.45
CA ASP A 40 1.53 -4.47 18.74
C ASP A 40 1.38 -5.85 19.41
N GLY A 41 1.97 -6.01 20.59
CA GLY A 41 1.88 -7.25 21.39
C GLY A 41 0.55 -7.42 22.13
N THR A 42 -0.42 -6.54 21.91
CA THR A 42 -1.74 -6.60 22.57
C THR A 42 -2.54 -7.84 22.15
N PRO A 43 -3.44 -8.33 23.03
CA PRO A 43 -4.32 -9.45 22.70
C PRO A 43 -5.18 -9.14 21.46
N LEU A 44 -5.41 -10.15 20.62
CA LEU A 44 -6.08 -10.04 19.32
C LEU A 44 -7.37 -9.21 19.35
N ARG A 45 -8.20 -9.39 20.39
CA ARG A 45 -9.48 -8.66 20.55
C ARG A 45 -9.31 -7.15 20.69
N HIS A 46 -8.26 -6.69 21.38
CA HIS A 46 -7.99 -5.26 21.55
C HIS A 46 -7.42 -4.66 20.26
N ARG A 47 -6.59 -5.43 19.55
CA ARG A 47 -6.08 -5.06 18.23
C ARG A 47 -7.19 -4.86 17.23
N GLU A 48 -8.12 -5.82 17.11
CA GLU A 48 -9.26 -5.75 16.18
C GLU A 48 -10.16 -4.55 16.47
N HIS A 49 -10.43 -4.28 17.76
CA HIS A 49 -11.23 -3.13 18.17
C HIS A 49 -10.55 -1.81 17.78
N ASN A 50 -9.26 -1.66 18.10
CA ASN A 50 -8.49 -0.46 17.77
C ASN A 50 -8.36 -0.25 16.26
N GLN A 51 -8.10 -1.33 15.51
CA GLN A 51 -8.04 -1.29 14.05
C GLN A 51 -9.38 -0.91 13.41
N SER A 52 -10.49 -1.43 13.94
CA SER A 52 -11.83 -1.07 13.45
C SER A 52 -12.16 0.39 13.72
N SER A 53 -11.75 0.91 14.88
CA SER A 53 -11.92 2.33 15.24
C SER A 53 -11.08 3.25 14.33
N LEU A 54 -9.82 2.89 14.08
CA LEU A 54 -8.96 3.61 13.14
C LEU A 54 -9.53 3.57 11.72
N PHE A 55 -9.95 2.39 11.24
CA PHE A 55 -10.54 2.25 9.91
C PHE A 55 -11.81 3.10 9.75
N SER A 56 -12.69 3.11 10.77
CA SER A 56 -13.90 3.94 10.76
C SER A 56 -13.56 5.43 10.66
N ARG A 57 -12.53 5.88 11.40
CA ARG A 57 -12.05 7.27 11.32
C ARG A 57 -11.46 7.59 9.95
N MET A 58 -10.67 6.68 9.40
CA MET A 58 -10.10 6.80 8.06
C MET A 58 -11.18 6.90 7.00
N ALA A 59 -12.24 6.10 7.08
CA ALA A 59 -13.37 6.14 6.14
C ALA A 59 -14.07 7.50 6.17
N VAL A 60 -14.31 8.07 7.36
CA VAL A 60 -14.91 9.41 7.50
C VAL A 60 -14.00 10.49 6.92
N ILE A 61 -12.71 10.43 7.19
CA ILE A 61 -11.73 11.40 6.66
C ILE A 61 -11.65 11.28 5.14
N TYR A 62 -11.58 10.06 4.61
CA TYR A 62 -11.56 9.81 3.17
C TYR A 62 -12.81 10.34 2.49
N TYR A 63 -13.99 10.07 3.04
CA TYR A 63 -15.25 10.62 2.53
C TYR A 63 -15.23 12.14 2.50
N ARG A 64 -14.71 12.81 3.54
CA ARG A 64 -14.57 14.27 3.57
C ARG A 64 -13.59 14.81 2.54
N ILE A 65 -12.48 14.11 2.29
CA ILE A 65 -11.53 14.47 1.23
C ILE A 65 -12.21 14.30 -0.12
N PHE A 66 -12.93 13.19 -0.33
CA PHE A 66 -13.62 12.89 -1.58
C PHE A 66 -14.73 13.91 -1.88
N THR A 67 -15.63 14.14 -0.92
CA THR A 67 -16.76 15.07 -1.07
C THR A 67 -16.37 16.55 -0.96
N GLY A 68 -15.41 16.89 -0.10
CA GLY A 68 -14.84 18.24 -0.05
C GLY A 68 -14.00 18.55 -1.28
N ALA A 69 -13.42 17.53 -1.92
CA ALA A 69 -12.92 17.65 -3.27
C ALA A 69 -14.08 17.80 -4.26
N SER A 70 -15.25 17.16 -4.10
CA SER A 70 -16.42 17.26 -5.02
C SER A 70 -16.92 18.68 -5.20
N ASP A 71 -16.96 19.48 -4.14
CA ASP A 71 -17.26 20.92 -4.24
C ASP A 71 -16.17 21.69 -5.01
N ARG A 72 -14.94 21.17 -5.05
CA ARG A 72 -13.82 21.67 -5.88
C ARG A 72 -13.70 20.95 -7.23
N PHE A 73 -14.37 19.82 -7.46
CA PHE A 73 -14.43 19.13 -8.76
C PHE A 73 -15.31 19.94 -9.73
N ALA A 74 -16.30 20.68 -9.23
CA ALA A 74 -17.02 21.71 -9.99
C ALA A 74 -16.08 22.82 -10.55
N THR A 75 -14.89 22.99 -9.98
CA THR A 75 -13.82 23.89 -10.46
C THR A 75 -12.65 23.16 -11.14
N GLY A 76 -12.79 21.87 -11.47
CA GLY A 76 -11.77 21.07 -12.15
C GLY A 76 -10.53 20.78 -11.30
N PHE A 77 -10.65 20.76 -9.97
CA PHE A 77 -9.52 20.72 -9.04
C PHE A 77 -8.84 19.35 -8.89
N VAL A 78 -9.50 18.25 -9.26
CA VAL A 78 -8.92 16.91 -9.24
C VAL A 78 -9.36 16.23 -10.54
N ASP A 79 -8.40 15.73 -11.32
CA ASP A 79 -8.70 14.91 -12.50
C ASP A 79 -8.75 13.43 -12.09
N ASP A 80 -9.43 12.60 -12.87
CA ASP A 80 -9.52 11.13 -12.64
C ASP A 80 -8.14 10.48 -12.47
N CYS A 81 -7.13 11.11 -13.05
CA CYS A 81 -5.73 10.69 -13.07
C CYS A 81 -5.03 10.90 -11.72
N THR A 82 -5.33 12.01 -11.05
CA THR A 82 -4.91 12.30 -9.67
C THR A 82 -5.53 11.28 -8.72
N TRP A 83 -6.80 10.92 -8.94
CA TRP A 83 -7.46 9.92 -8.08
C TRP A 83 -6.92 8.51 -8.30
N THR A 84 -6.67 8.14 -9.55
CA THR A 84 -6.06 6.84 -9.91
C THR A 84 -4.67 6.67 -9.29
N SER A 85 -3.90 7.76 -9.17
CA SER A 85 -2.52 7.72 -8.64
C SER A 85 -2.43 7.86 -7.11
N TYR A 86 -3.51 8.29 -6.45
CA TYR A 86 -3.50 8.56 -5.02
C TYR A 86 -3.22 7.34 -4.14
N PRO A 87 -3.83 6.16 -4.35
CA PRO A 87 -3.59 5.00 -3.49
C PRO A 87 -2.12 4.57 -3.53
N THR A 88 -1.51 4.66 -4.71
CA THR A 88 -0.09 4.39 -4.90
C THR A 88 0.77 5.36 -4.09
N ALA A 89 0.56 6.66 -4.23
CA ALA A 89 1.34 7.65 -3.46
C ALA A 89 1.08 7.58 -1.96
N PHE A 90 -0.15 7.24 -1.55
CA PHE A 90 -0.50 7.03 -0.15
C PHE A 90 0.27 5.84 0.43
N ALA A 91 0.34 4.71 -0.29
CA ALA A 91 1.13 3.55 0.11
C ALA A 91 2.62 3.88 0.26
N HIS A 92 3.17 4.66 -0.69
CA HIS A 92 4.54 5.17 -0.60
C HIS A 92 4.78 6.02 0.65
N ALA A 93 3.87 6.95 0.95
CA ALA A 93 3.98 7.82 2.12
C ALA A 93 3.92 7.02 3.43
N VAL A 94 3.04 6.01 3.52
CA VAL A 94 2.95 5.12 4.70
C VAL A 94 4.26 4.36 4.89
N TRP A 95 4.77 3.70 3.86
CA TRP A 95 6.05 2.98 3.96
C TRP A 95 7.21 3.90 4.32
N GLN A 96 7.28 5.09 3.70
CA GLN A 96 8.34 6.04 3.99
C GLN A 96 8.29 6.52 5.45
N ALA A 97 7.09 6.63 6.04
CA ALA A 97 6.95 6.90 7.46
C ALA A 97 7.55 5.77 8.32
N PHE A 98 7.42 4.50 7.92
CA PHE A 98 8.11 3.40 8.62
C PHE A 98 9.62 3.43 8.42
N ASP A 99 10.10 3.70 7.20
CA ASP A 99 11.53 3.77 6.89
C ASP A 99 12.25 4.86 7.69
N VAL A 100 11.62 6.03 7.82
CA VAL A 100 12.18 7.18 8.54
C VAL A 100 12.13 6.99 10.05
N ASN A 101 11.02 6.45 10.59
CA ASN A 101 10.87 6.28 12.04
C ASN A 101 11.63 5.08 12.59
N PHE A 102 11.89 4.05 11.76
CA PHE A 102 12.54 2.80 12.19
C PHE A 102 13.68 2.38 11.26
N PRO A 103 14.74 3.19 11.12
CA PRO A 103 15.85 2.90 10.21
C PRO A 103 16.58 1.58 10.56
N GLN A 104 16.56 1.18 11.83
CA GLN A 104 17.17 -0.07 12.31
C GLN A 104 16.42 -1.33 11.86
N GLN A 105 15.13 -1.21 11.56
CA GLN A 105 14.26 -2.33 11.19
C GLN A 105 14.00 -2.38 9.67
N ARG A 106 14.76 -1.60 8.88
CA ARG A 106 14.70 -1.56 7.40
C ARG A 106 14.64 -2.93 6.72
N PRO A 107 15.41 -3.95 7.13
CA PRO A 107 15.34 -5.27 6.50
C PRO A 107 13.95 -5.91 6.58
N PHE A 108 13.16 -5.58 7.60
CA PHE A 108 11.78 -6.07 7.77
C PHE A 108 10.77 -5.33 6.89
N PHE A 109 11.08 -4.10 6.46
CA PHE A 109 10.20 -3.24 5.64
C PHE A 109 10.48 -3.33 4.13
N GLN A 110 10.96 -4.49 3.68
CA GLN A 110 11.30 -4.77 2.29
C GLN A 110 10.06 -5.23 1.48
N ASP A 111 10.27 -5.99 0.42
CA ASP A 111 9.30 -6.16 -0.67
C ASP A 111 7.96 -6.78 -0.24
N ASP A 112 7.94 -7.61 0.79
CA ASP A 112 6.69 -8.20 1.31
C ASP A 112 5.86 -7.19 2.10
N PHE A 113 6.50 -6.35 2.92
CA PHE A 113 5.82 -5.27 3.63
C PHE A 113 5.31 -4.21 2.64
N LYS A 114 6.14 -3.81 1.67
CA LYS A 114 5.76 -2.88 0.60
C LYS A 114 4.55 -3.40 -0.17
N ARG A 115 4.53 -4.69 -0.50
CA ARG A 115 3.40 -5.34 -1.16
C ARG A 115 2.15 -5.32 -0.28
N GLN A 116 2.27 -5.68 0.99
CA GLN A 116 1.16 -5.68 1.94
C GLN A 116 0.55 -4.29 2.07
N VAL A 117 1.38 -3.26 2.29
CA VAL A 117 0.95 -1.87 2.38
C VAL A 117 0.23 -1.45 1.09
N SER A 118 0.83 -1.68 -0.08
CA SER A 118 0.20 -1.31 -1.34
C SER A 118 -1.12 -2.03 -1.61
N GLN A 119 -1.24 -3.32 -1.27
CA GLN A 119 -2.47 -4.09 -1.44
C GLN A 119 -3.59 -3.60 -0.55
N ILE A 120 -3.31 -3.44 0.75
CA ILE A 120 -4.30 -2.99 1.74
C ILE A 120 -4.76 -1.58 1.43
N VAL A 121 -3.82 -0.68 1.11
CA VAL A 121 -4.14 0.70 0.72
C VAL A 121 -4.98 0.72 -0.56
N HIS A 122 -4.60 0.00 -1.62
CA HIS A 122 -5.41 -0.05 -2.84
C HIS A 122 -6.81 -0.57 -2.56
N TRP A 123 -6.93 -1.61 -1.73
CA TRP A 123 -8.23 -2.14 -1.34
C TRP A 123 -9.09 -1.12 -0.60
N TRP A 124 -8.52 -0.33 0.32
CA TRP A 124 -9.25 0.73 1.03
C TRP A 124 -9.80 1.81 0.09
N PHE A 125 -9.02 2.22 -0.92
CA PHE A 125 -9.40 3.34 -1.80
C PHE A 125 -10.24 2.92 -3.00
N THR A 126 -10.04 1.71 -3.53
CA THR A 126 -10.70 1.24 -4.76
C THR A 126 -11.75 0.17 -4.51
N GLY A 127 -11.76 -0.45 -3.32
CA GLY A 127 -12.56 -1.65 -3.03
C GLY A 127 -12.04 -2.92 -3.69
N ILE A 128 -10.97 -2.85 -4.51
CA ILE A 128 -10.44 -3.97 -5.28
C ILE A 128 -9.22 -4.55 -4.56
N PHE A 129 -9.29 -5.84 -4.21
CA PHE A 129 -8.16 -6.56 -3.66
C PHE A 129 -7.26 -7.08 -4.77
N ILE A 130 -6.08 -6.48 -4.95
CA ILE A 130 -5.13 -6.87 -6.00
C ILE A 130 -4.26 -8.02 -5.47
N MET A 131 -4.71 -9.26 -5.68
CA MET A 131 -3.90 -10.47 -5.48
C MET A 131 -2.82 -10.60 -6.57
N SER A 132 -1.81 -9.72 -6.54
CA SER A 132 -0.61 -9.92 -7.35
C SER A 132 0.52 -10.52 -6.50
N PRO A 133 1.13 -11.64 -6.91
CA PRO A 133 2.31 -12.20 -6.25
C PRO A 133 3.58 -11.35 -6.46
N ARG A 134 3.52 -10.28 -7.26
CA ARG A 134 4.63 -9.33 -7.48
C ARG A 134 4.36 -8.02 -6.76
N ALA A 135 5.41 -7.39 -6.25
CA ALA A 135 5.35 -6.01 -5.80
C ALA A 135 4.81 -5.13 -6.95
N PRO A 136 3.84 -4.24 -6.68
CA PRO A 136 3.22 -3.47 -7.75
C PRO A 136 4.25 -2.58 -8.47
N PRO A 137 4.11 -2.39 -9.78
CA PRO A 137 5.17 -1.85 -10.65
C PRO A 137 5.64 -0.44 -10.28
N HIS A 138 4.82 0.34 -9.56
CA HIS A 138 5.16 1.68 -9.07
C HIS A 138 6.25 1.69 -7.99
N TRP A 139 6.56 0.54 -7.38
CA TRP A 139 7.54 0.45 -6.32
C TRP A 139 9.01 0.40 -6.79
N ARG A 140 9.26 0.26 -8.10
CA ARG A 140 10.63 0.24 -8.64
C ARG A 140 11.28 1.62 -8.50
N SER A 141 12.05 1.79 -7.43
CA SER A 141 13.05 2.85 -7.34
C SER A 141 14.21 2.50 -8.28
N SER A 142 14.67 3.46 -9.08
CA SER A 142 15.72 3.27 -10.09
C SER A 142 17.13 3.01 -9.53
N ASP A 143 17.29 2.95 -8.21
CA ASP A 143 18.58 2.64 -7.57
C ASP A 143 18.59 1.22 -7.00
N SER A 144 18.76 0.26 -7.90
CA SER A 144 19.56 -0.96 -7.71
C SER A 144 19.35 -1.90 -8.89
N THR A 145 20.19 -1.74 -9.91
CA THR A 145 20.68 -2.87 -10.71
C THR A 145 22.16 -2.59 -11.00
N PRO A 146 23.03 -3.61 -11.07
CA PRO A 146 22.72 -4.88 -11.73
C PRO A 146 23.17 -6.13 -10.98
N ALA A 147 22.36 -7.19 -11.08
CA ALA A 147 22.92 -8.53 -11.28
C ALA A 147 21.91 -9.37 -12.05
N SER A 148 22.27 -9.56 -13.31
CA SER A 148 21.80 -10.64 -14.16
C SER A 148 21.83 -11.97 -13.39
N GLY A 149 20.74 -12.73 -13.48
CA GLY A 149 20.61 -14.05 -12.89
C GLY A 149 19.62 -14.83 -13.72
N VAL A 150 20.11 -15.33 -14.84
CA VAL A 150 19.51 -16.37 -15.68
C VAL A 150 18.73 -17.35 -14.79
N ILE A 151 17.43 -17.50 -15.05
CA ILE A 151 16.66 -18.64 -14.53
C ILE A 151 17.10 -19.82 -15.40
N PRO A 152 17.83 -20.83 -14.90
CA PRO A 152 17.95 -22.06 -15.67
C PRO A 152 16.58 -22.73 -15.68
N ASP A 153 16.13 -23.12 -16.87
CA ASP A 153 15.01 -24.03 -17.06
C ASP A 153 15.27 -25.29 -16.21
N VAL A 154 14.46 -25.49 -15.16
CA VAL A 154 14.44 -26.75 -14.40
C VAL A 154 13.27 -27.56 -14.95
N PRO A 155 13.50 -28.75 -15.57
CA PRO A 155 12.42 -29.59 -16.06
C PRO A 155 11.57 -30.08 -14.88
N LEU A 156 10.25 -30.06 -15.09
CA LEU A 156 9.22 -30.54 -14.18
C LEU A 156 9.48 -32.02 -13.81
N ALA A 157 10.08 -32.27 -12.64
CA ALA A 157 10.27 -33.61 -12.12
C ALA A 157 8.93 -34.21 -11.66
N SER A 158 8.62 -35.41 -12.17
CA SER A 158 7.43 -36.20 -11.83
C SER A 158 7.20 -36.38 -10.33
N PRO A 159 5.95 -36.47 -9.87
CA PRO A 159 5.63 -36.64 -8.46
C PRO A 159 6.04 -38.03 -7.93
N ALA A 160 6.74 -38.04 -6.79
CA ALA A 160 7.13 -39.24 -6.06
C ALA A 160 5.92 -40.01 -5.48
N PRO A 161 6.03 -41.34 -5.23
CA PRO A 161 4.90 -42.16 -4.79
C PRO A 161 4.51 -41.89 -3.33
N ARG A 162 3.20 -41.88 -3.07
CA ARG A 162 2.62 -41.70 -1.72
C ARG A 162 3.00 -42.85 -0.77
N PRO A 163 3.29 -42.56 0.51
CA PRO A 163 3.51 -43.60 1.51
C PRO A 163 2.21 -44.37 1.85
N PRO A 164 2.30 -45.65 2.22
CA PRO A 164 1.14 -46.49 2.51
C PRO A 164 0.46 -46.07 3.81
N ARG A 165 -0.87 -46.14 3.79
CA ARG A 165 -1.77 -45.76 4.88
C ARG A 165 -1.73 -46.85 5.98
N PRO A 166 -1.72 -46.50 7.28
CA PRO A 166 -1.83 -47.50 8.34
C PRO A 166 -3.20 -48.18 8.29
N GLN A 167 -3.21 -49.51 8.40
CA GLN A 167 -4.40 -50.33 8.61
C GLN A 167 -4.77 -50.35 10.10
N PRO A 168 -6.06 -50.56 10.46
CA PRO A 168 -6.59 -50.45 11.81
C PRO A 168 -6.09 -51.51 12.79
#